data_AF-A0A958W8N3-F1
#
_entry.id   AF-A0A958W8N3-F1
#
_cell.length_a   1.000
_cell.length_b   1.000
_cell.length_c   1.000
_cell.angle_alpha   90.00
_cell.angle_beta   90.00
_cell.angle_gamma   90.00
#
_symmetry.space_group_name_H-M   'P 1'
#
loop_
_entity.id
_entity.type
_entity.pdbx_description
1 polymer ?
#
loop_
_entity_poly.entity_id
_entity_poly.type
_entity_poly.pdbx_seq_one_letter_code
_entity_poly.pdbx_strand_id
1 'polypeptide(L)'
;MNRWLVICIGLYACWSTSVNAQFITPQSSGKDIKLFLKNKGADKVEFCPTHKDVYFVRDKKTKKWGMFDWYGQLVPMEYDTIQRFEQFQPYTIAKKDGSFVIIQWPYDTESDGVRKLEGYDELRIERPGNSEVSSSNYFLVARKKGKWGCLDWRTLKEIIPCKYASPQAIPISSLK
;
A
#
# COMPACT_ATOMS: atom_id res chain seq x y z
N MET A 1 18.42 -23.93 -61.68
CA MET A 1 18.49 -22.46 -61.70
C MET A 1 17.13 -21.94 -62.14
N ASN A 2 16.36 -21.35 -61.22
CA ASN A 2 15.19 -20.51 -61.54
C ASN A 2 14.96 -19.54 -60.38
N ARG A 3 14.88 -18.26 -60.73
CA ARG A 3 14.47 -17.12 -59.89
C ARG A 3 12.99 -17.28 -59.49
N TRP A 4 12.60 -16.80 -58.32
CA TRP A 4 11.66 -15.68 -58.10
C TRP A 4 11.54 -15.38 -56.60
N LEU A 5 11.77 -14.10 -56.28
CA LEU A 5 11.51 -13.46 -55.00
C LEU A 5 9.98 -13.28 -54.86
N VAL A 6 9.38 -13.76 -53.78
CA VAL A 6 8.05 -13.30 -53.34
C VAL A 6 8.14 -12.91 -51.88
N ILE A 7 8.16 -11.61 -51.67
CA ILE A 7 7.90 -10.94 -50.41
C ILE A 7 6.38 -11.02 -50.19
N CYS A 8 5.93 -11.71 -49.14
CA CYS A 8 4.60 -11.53 -48.59
C CYS A 8 4.73 -10.97 -47.17
N ILE A 9 4.51 -9.67 -47.11
CA ILE A 9 4.27 -8.87 -45.91
C ILE A 9 2.91 -9.27 -45.32
N GLY A 10 2.88 -9.43 -44.00
CA GLY A 10 1.73 -9.07 -43.20
C GLY A 10 0.57 -10.07 -43.16
N LEU A 11 0.55 -10.86 -42.08
CA LEU A 11 -0.69 -11.12 -41.36
C LEU A 11 -0.32 -11.09 -39.88
N TYR A 12 -0.92 -10.11 -39.18
CA TYR A 12 -0.74 -9.83 -37.76
C TYR A 12 -0.79 -11.13 -36.97
N ALA A 13 0.37 -11.60 -36.50
CA ALA A 13 0.41 -12.52 -35.39
C ALA A 13 -0.32 -11.81 -34.25
N CYS A 14 -1.49 -12.33 -33.89
CA CYS A 14 -2.12 -12.03 -32.62
C CYS A 14 -1.12 -12.50 -31.57
N TRP A 15 -0.36 -11.57 -30.98
CA TRP A 15 0.48 -11.82 -29.83
C TRP A 15 -0.45 -12.15 -28.66
N SER A 16 -0.96 -13.38 -28.62
CA SER A 16 -1.27 -14.06 -27.36
C SER A 16 0.05 -14.46 -26.74
N THR A 17 0.86 -13.46 -26.38
CA THR A 17 1.90 -13.69 -25.39
C THR A 17 1.17 -13.87 -24.07
N SER A 18 1.13 -15.11 -23.60
CA SER A 18 1.21 -15.38 -22.17
C SER A 18 2.54 -14.79 -21.68
N VAL A 19 2.65 -13.46 -21.66
CA VAL A 19 3.70 -12.75 -20.96
C VAL A 19 3.55 -13.20 -19.53
N ASN A 20 4.62 -13.72 -18.94
CA ASN A 20 4.70 -14.00 -17.51
C ASN A 20 3.97 -12.87 -16.78
N ALA A 21 2.81 -13.14 -16.19
CA ALA A 21 2.04 -12.14 -15.46
C ALA A 21 2.77 -11.87 -14.15
N GLN A 22 3.94 -11.22 -14.26
CA GLN A 22 4.74 -10.74 -13.15
C GLN A 22 4.06 -9.55 -12.51
N PHE A 23 3.30 -8.79 -13.30
CA PHE A 23 2.59 -7.57 -12.90
C PHE A 23 1.20 -7.53 -13.53
N ILE A 24 0.29 -6.78 -12.89
CA ILE A 24 -1.08 -6.55 -13.34
C ILE A 24 -1.47 -5.10 -13.10
N THR A 25 -2.40 -4.59 -13.90
CA THR A 25 -3.01 -3.27 -13.76
C THR A 25 -4.53 -3.42 -13.65
N PRO A 26 -5.27 -2.35 -13.27
CA PRO A 26 -6.73 -2.38 -13.29
C PRO A 26 -7.35 -2.74 -14.65
N GLN A 27 -6.59 -2.61 -15.74
CA GLN A 27 -7.03 -2.96 -17.10
C GLN A 27 -6.65 -4.38 -17.53
N SER A 28 -5.90 -5.13 -16.72
CA SER A 28 -5.51 -6.50 -17.03
C SER A 28 -6.74 -7.41 -17.19
N SER A 29 -6.64 -8.39 -18.10
CA SER A 29 -7.74 -9.33 -18.30
C SER A 29 -7.94 -10.21 -17.06
N GLY A 30 -9.16 -10.75 -16.90
CA GLY A 30 -9.43 -11.71 -15.82
C GLY A 30 -8.57 -12.98 -15.90
N LYS A 31 -8.06 -13.34 -17.09
CA LYS A 31 -7.11 -14.46 -17.26
C LYS A 31 -5.74 -14.10 -16.68
N ASP A 32 -5.25 -12.90 -16.95
CA ASP A 32 -3.96 -12.42 -16.46
C ASP A 32 -3.96 -12.25 -14.95
N ILE A 33 -5.03 -11.69 -14.39
CA ILE A 33 -5.21 -11.57 -12.93
C ILE A 33 -5.21 -12.95 -12.26
N LYS A 34 -5.91 -13.94 -12.84
CA LYS A 34 -5.91 -15.31 -12.32
C LYS A 34 -4.53 -15.95 -12.38
N LEU A 35 -3.78 -15.75 -13.46
CA LEU A 35 -2.42 -16.27 -13.61
C LEU A 35 -1.47 -15.62 -12.60
N PHE A 36 -1.53 -14.29 -12.44
CA PHE A 36 -0.78 -13.54 -11.44
C PHE A 36 -1.05 -14.09 -10.02
N LEU A 37 -2.32 -14.20 -9.62
CA LEU A 37 -2.70 -14.70 -8.30
C LEU A 37 -2.19 -16.13 -8.08
N LYS A 38 -2.32 -17.00 -9.09
CA LYS A 38 -1.77 -18.37 -9.04
C LYS A 38 -0.26 -18.36 -8.81
N ASN A 39 0.48 -17.54 -9.56
CA ASN A 39 1.93 -17.43 -9.45
C ASN A 39 2.40 -16.89 -8.09
N LYS A 40 1.61 -16.03 -7.45
CA LYS A 40 1.88 -15.51 -6.11
C LYS A 40 1.38 -16.40 -4.97
N GLY A 41 0.67 -17.50 -5.26
CA GLY A 41 -0.01 -18.28 -4.22
C GLY A 41 -1.14 -17.51 -3.52
N ALA A 42 -1.70 -16.52 -4.21
CA ALA A 42 -2.70 -15.59 -3.69
C ALA A 42 -4.13 -15.97 -4.14
N ASP A 43 -5.14 -15.42 -3.44
CA ASP A 43 -6.55 -15.62 -3.79
C ASP A 43 -7.32 -14.32 -4.05
N LYS A 44 -6.73 -13.16 -3.75
CA LYS A 44 -7.36 -11.85 -3.92
C LYS A 44 -6.33 -10.79 -4.27
N VAL A 45 -6.74 -9.85 -5.13
CA VAL A 45 -6.04 -8.59 -5.39
C VAL A 45 -7.02 -7.43 -5.23
N GLU A 46 -6.55 -6.32 -4.68
CA GLU A 46 -7.24 -5.04 -4.63
C GLU A 46 -6.32 -3.97 -5.20
N PHE A 47 -6.74 -3.28 -6.26
CA PHE A 47 -5.96 -2.19 -6.85
C PHE A 47 -6.06 -0.93 -5.99
N CYS A 48 -4.96 -0.20 -5.84
CA CYS A 48 -5.00 1.09 -5.18
C CYS A 48 -5.72 2.11 -6.08
N PRO A 49 -6.77 2.79 -5.60
CA PRO A 49 -7.52 3.73 -6.43
C PRO A 49 -6.71 4.98 -6.79
N THR A 50 -5.72 5.35 -5.95
CA THR A 50 -4.92 6.57 -6.08
C THR A 50 -3.54 6.32 -6.71
N HIS A 51 -3.10 5.05 -6.78
CA HIS A 51 -1.82 4.65 -7.39
C HIS A 51 -2.03 3.47 -8.34
N LYS A 52 -1.99 3.74 -9.65
CA LYS A 52 -2.30 2.74 -10.70
C LYS A 52 -1.38 1.52 -10.67
N ASP A 53 -0.17 1.69 -10.17
CA ASP A 53 0.87 0.67 -10.20
C ASP A 53 1.00 -0.05 -8.85
N VAL A 54 0.19 0.30 -7.84
CA VAL A 54 0.22 -0.34 -6.51
C VAL A 54 -1.04 -1.15 -6.28
N TYR A 55 -0.88 -2.36 -5.77
CA TYR A 55 -1.98 -3.27 -5.49
C TYR A 55 -1.70 -4.12 -4.26
N PHE A 56 -2.77 -4.48 -3.56
CA PHE A 56 -2.74 -5.28 -2.35
C PHE A 56 -3.11 -6.71 -2.69
N VAL A 57 -2.30 -7.66 -2.24
CA VAL A 57 -2.46 -9.08 -2.58
C VAL A 57 -2.64 -9.86 -1.29
N ARG A 58 -3.61 -10.79 -1.28
CA ARG A 58 -3.88 -11.66 -0.14
C ARG A 58 -3.42 -13.08 -0.42
N ASP A 59 -2.56 -13.60 0.45
CA ASP A 59 -2.10 -14.97 0.39
C ASP A 59 -3.27 -15.96 0.59
N LYS A 60 -3.29 -17.02 -0.22
CA LYS A 60 -4.40 -17.97 -0.23
C LYS A 60 -4.48 -18.81 1.04
N LYS A 61 -3.34 -19.14 1.65
CA LYS A 61 -3.26 -20.08 2.78
C LYS A 61 -3.42 -19.37 4.11
N THR A 62 -2.60 -18.35 4.34
CA THR A 62 -2.49 -17.58 5.58
C THR A 62 -3.53 -16.48 5.69
N LYS A 63 -4.13 -16.06 4.57
CA LYS A 63 -5.04 -14.91 4.45
C LYS A 63 -4.41 -13.56 4.82
N LYS A 64 -3.08 -13.52 4.98
CA LYS A 64 -2.31 -12.31 5.24
C LYS A 64 -2.11 -11.51 3.95
N TRP A 65 -1.97 -10.20 4.10
CA TRP A 65 -1.88 -9.21 3.06
C TRP A 65 -0.44 -8.74 2.88
N GLY A 66 -0.10 -8.49 1.62
CA GLY A 66 1.10 -7.79 1.19
C GLY A 66 0.75 -6.69 0.20
N MET A 67 1.75 -5.91 -0.17
CA MET A 67 1.65 -4.81 -1.12
C MET A 67 2.69 -5.02 -2.22
N PHE A 68 2.27 -4.81 -3.46
CA PHE A 68 3.09 -5.02 -4.63
C PHE A 68 2.96 -3.84 -5.57
N ASP A 69 3.98 -3.66 -6.38
CA ASP A 69 3.96 -2.77 -7.52
C ASP A 69 4.57 -3.42 -8.77
N TRP A 70 4.91 -2.59 -9.76
CA TRP A 70 5.58 -2.99 -10.99
C TRP A 70 7.05 -3.40 -10.83
N TYR A 71 7.69 -3.10 -9.70
CA TYR A 71 9.04 -3.58 -9.37
C TYR A 71 9.00 -4.87 -8.56
N GLY A 72 7.89 -5.15 -7.87
CA GLY A 72 7.64 -6.42 -7.21
C GLY A 72 6.99 -6.24 -5.85
N GLN A 73 7.49 -6.99 -4.86
CA GLN A 73 6.93 -6.95 -3.51
C GLN A 73 7.47 -5.75 -2.75
N LEU A 74 6.58 -4.83 -2.35
CA LEU A 74 6.89 -3.71 -1.48
C LEU A 74 6.74 -4.09 -0.01
N VAL A 75 5.69 -4.84 0.31
CA VAL A 75 5.38 -5.31 1.66
C VAL A 75 5.07 -6.81 1.61
N PRO A 76 5.75 -7.65 2.41
CA PRO A 76 5.51 -9.09 2.44
C PRO A 76 4.08 -9.44 2.84
N MET A 77 3.58 -10.59 2.37
CA MET A 77 2.24 -11.11 2.70
C MET A 77 2.16 -11.69 4.11
N GLU A 78 2.45 -10.88 5.13
CA GLU A 78 2.52 -11.30 6.54
C GLU A 78 1.62 -10.48 7.48
N TYR A 79 0.89 -9.50 6.94
CA TYR A 79 0.05 -8.59 7.72
C TYR A 79 -1.40 -9.02 7.71
N ASP A 80 -2.08 -8.94 8.86
CA ASP A 80 -3.50 -9.27 8.96
C ASP A 80 -4.37 -8.27 8.19
N THR A 81 -3.94 -7.00 8.20
CA THR A 81 -4.54 -5.91 7.41
C THR A 81 -3.47 -4.90 7.01
N ILE A 82 -3.64 -4.25 5.85
CA ILE A 82 -2.86 -3.07 5.45
C ILE A 82 -3.87 -1.97 5.09
N GLN A 83 -3.78 -0.80 5.71
CA GLN A 83 -4.65 0.34 5.40
C GLN A 83 -4.43 0.78 3.96
N ARG A 84 -5.53 1.06 3.27
CA ARG A 84 -5.48 1.60 1.92
C ARG A 84 -5.20 3.11 2.04
N PHE A 85 -4.34 3.63 1.18
CA PHE A 85 -3.76 4.95 1.35
C PHE A 85 -4.19 5.91 0.24
N GLU A 86 -4.09 7.20 0.55
CA GLU A 86 -4.32 8.27 -0.40
C GLU A 86 -3.03 8.66 -1.12
N GLN A 87 -3.17 9.45 -2.19
CA GLN A 87 -2.02 9.96 -2.93
C GLN A 87 -1.09 10.77 -1.99
N PHE A 88 0.22 10.56 -2.09
CA PHE A 88 1.26 11.23 -1.31
C PHE A 88 1.30 10.91 0.20
N GLN A 89 0.55 9.91 0.66
CA GLN A 89 0.63 9.45 2.05
C GLN A 89 1.99 8.75 2.30
N PRO A 90 2.84 9.24 3.21
CA PRO A 90 4.25 8.78 3.35
C PRO A 90 4.42 7.44 4.07
N TYR A 91 3.37 6.94 4.71
CA TYR A 91 3.35 5.65 5.40
C TYR A 91 1.95 5.05 5.36
N THR A 92 1.83 3.76 5.65
CA THR A 92 0.54 3.09 5.88
C THR A 92 0.50 2.42 7.24
N ILE A 93 -0.70 2.27 7.80
CA ILE A 93 -0.92 1.49 9.03
C ILE A 93 -1.27 0.06 8.62
N ALA A 94 -0.54 -0.91 9.16
CA ALA A 94 -0.86 -2.32 9.06
C ALA A 94 -1.14 -2.90 10.46
N LYS A 95 -1.74 -4.10 10.48
CA LYS A 95 -1.84 -4.93 11.68
C LYS A 95 -1.07 -6.22 11.44
N LYS A 96 -0.28 -6.62 12.43
CA LYS A 96 0.44 -7.90 12.45
C LYS A 96 0.38 -8.47 13.86
N ASP A 97 -0.22 -9.64 13.99
CA ASP A 97 -0.28 -10.43 15.21
C ASP A 97 -0.85 -9.62 16.39
N GLY A 98 -1.96 -8.92 16.13
CA GLY A 98 -2.67 -8.10 17.11
C GLY A 98 -2.06 -6.72 17.41
N SER A 99 -0.87 -6.42 16.87
CA SER A 99 -0.19 -5.13 17.06
C SER A 99 -0.32 -4.24 15.81
N PHE A 100 -0.25 -2.93 16.01
CA PHE A 100 -0.15 -2.00 14.88
C PHE A 100 1.28 -1.90 14.38
N VAL A 101 1.42 -1.70 13.08
CA VAL A 101 2.70 -1.51 12.40
C VAL A 101 2.58 -0.30 11.48
N ILE A 102 3.52 0.63 11.58
CA ILE A 102 3.67 1.74 10.65
C ILE A 102 4.69 1.32 9.61
N ILE A 103 4.28 1.29 8.33
CA ILE A 103 5.15 0.95 7.21
C ILE A 103 5.37 2.21 6.39
N GLN A 104 6.58 2.76 6.46
CA GLN A 104 7.00 3.86 5.61
C GLN A 104 7.15 3.39 4.16
N TRP A 105 6.86 4.26 3.21
CA TRP A 105 7.07 3.94 1.81
C TRP A 105 8.55 3.78 1.48
N PRO A 106 8.94 2.73 0.74
CA PRO A 106 10.34 2.41 0.47
C PRO A 106 11.04 3.44 -0.42
N TYR A 107 10.28 4.31 -1.09
CA TYR A 107 10.83 5.39 -1.91
C TYR A 107 11.43 6.55 -1.10
N ASP A 108 11.22 6.59 0.22
CA ASP A 108 11.58 7.75 1.04
C ASP A 108 12.83 7.58 1.92
N THR A 109 13.39 6.38 2.21
CA THR A 109 14.62 6.26 3.04
C THR A 109 15.34 4.89 2.97
N GLU A 110 16.61 4.85 3.41
CA GLU A 110 17.49 3.67 3.56
C GLU A 110 17.19 2.72 4.75
N SER A 111 16.25 3.06 5.64
CA SER A 111 15.83 2.18 6.75
C SER A 111 14.72 1.22 6.32
N ASP A 112 14.57 0.07 7.00
CA ASP A 112 13.49 -0.90 6.75
C ASP A 112 12.07 -0.32 6.92
N GLY A 113 11.94 0.89 7.47
CA GLY A 113 10.72 1.71 7.41
C GLY A 113 9.57 1.18 8.27
N VAL A 114 9.76 0.07 8.97
CA VAL A 114 8.74 -0.67 9.71
C VAL A 114 8.85 -0.39 11.20
N ARG A 115 7.77 0.11 11.82
CA ARG A 115 7.76 0.45 13.25
C ARG A 115 6.55 -0.18 13.92
N LYS A 116 6.79 -1.05 14.91
CA LYS A 116 5.74 -1.68 15.70
C LYS A 116 5.25 -0.73 16.79
N LEU A 117 3.94 -0.69 17.01
CA LEU A 117 3.30 0.10 18.06
C LEU A 117 2.31 -0.77 18.86
N GLU A 118 2.47 -0.76 20.18
CA GLU A 118 1.70 -1.57 21.13
C GLU A 118 0.96 -0.69 22.15
N GLY A 119 -0.11 -1.23 22.73
CA GLY A 119 -0.86 -0.56 23.80
C GLY A 119 -1.76 0.58 23.31
N TYR A 120 -2.10 0.59 22.03
CA TYR A 120 -3.09 1.50 21.43
C TYR A 120 -4.30 0.71 20.95
N ASP A 121 -5.47 1.31 21.10
CA ASP A 121 -6.76 0.73 20.74
C ASP A 121 -7.07 0.94 19.24
N GLU A 122 -6.61 2.06 18.69
CA GLU A 122 -6.92 2.51 17.34
C GLU A 122 -5.85 3.47 16.82
N LEU A 123 -5.55 3.43 15.53
CA LEU A 123 -4.69 4.38 14.84
C LEU A 123 -5.40 4.94 13.61
N ARG A 124 -5.12 6.21 13.30
CA ARG A 124 -5.62 6.92 12.12
C ARG A 124 -4.52 7.79 11.54
N ILE A 125 -4.62 8.00 10.24
CA ILE A 125 -3.81 8.97 9.53
C ILE A 125 -4.71 10.16 9.28
N GLU A 126 -4.33 11.31 9.82
CA GLU A 126 -5.10 12.54 9.72
C GLU A 126 -4.27 13.60 8.98
N ARG A 127 -4.96 14.42 8.20
CA ARG A 127 -4.39 15.56 7.49
C ARG A 127 -5.16 16.82 7.86
N PRO A 128 -4.51 17.96 8.16
CA PRO A 128 -5.21 19.21 8.37
C PRO A 128 -5.98 19.60 7.09
N GLY A 129 -7.28 19.88 7.22
CA GLY A 129 -8.16 20.09 6.06
C GLY A 129 -7.77 21.26 5.15
N ASN A 130 -6.91 22.17 5.60
CA ASN A 130 -6.43 23.33 4.85
C ASN A 130 -4.95 23.24 4.44
N SER A 131 -4.31 22.07 4.57
CA SER A 131 -2.92 21.91 4.16
C SER A 131 -2.84 21.60 2.66
N GLU A 132 -1.81 22.10 1.99
CA GLU A 132 -1.41 21.57 0.70
C GLU A 132 -1.20 20.05 0.80
N VAL A 133 -1.47 19.33 -0.29
CA VAL A 133 -1.24 17.89 -0.32
C VAL A 133 0.27 17.67 -0.46
N SER A 134 0.91 17.38 0.67
CA SER A 134 2.34 17.11 0.77
C SER A 134 2.56 15.98 1.78
N SER A 135 3.61 15.20 1.57
CA SER A 135 4.05 14.15 2.49
C SER A 135 4.37 14.67 3.90
N SER A 136 4.62 15.98 4.06
CA SER A 136 4.86 16.61 5.36
C SER A 136 3.59 16.83 6.21
N ASN A 137 2.40 16.69 5.64
CA ASN A 137 1.14 17.11 6.29
C ASN A 137 0.31 15.95 6.85
N TYR A 138 0.92 14.77 7.06
CA TYR A 138 0.23 13.59 7.60
C TYR A 138 0.64 13.32 9.05
N PHE A 139 -0.36 13.22 9.92
CA PHE A 139 -0.20 13.00 11.37
C PHE A 139 -0.72 11.62 11.77
N LEU A 140 0.00 10.95 12.66
CA LEU A 140 -0.44 9.69 13.24
C LEU A 140 -1.27 9.98 14.48
N VAL A 141 -2.57 9.83 14.37
CA VAL A 141 -3.50 10.02 15.47
C VAL A 141 -3.81 8.67 16.11
N ALA A 142 -3.67 8.59 17.42
CA ALA A 142 -3.71 7.33 18.15
C ALA A 142 -4.70 7.39 19.31
N ARG A 143 -5.43 6.30 19.55
CA ARG A 143 -6.31 6.12 20.70
C ARG A 143 -5.67 5.17 21.70
N LYS A 144 -5.58 5.58 22.96
CA LYS A 144 -5.06 4.79 24.07
C LYS A 144 -5.97 4.95 25.28
N LYS A 145 -6.45 3.83 25.84
CA LYS A 145 -7.40 3.82 26.97
C LYS A 145 -8.61 4.71 26.69
N GLY A 146 -9.12 4.68 25.45
CA GLY A 146 -10.29 5.45 25.03
C GLY A 146 -10.06 6.96 24.84
N LYS A 147 -8.83 7.47 24.95
CA LYS A 147 -8.48 8.88 24.68
C LYS A 147 -7.56 9.01 23.48
N TRP A 148 -7.71 10.11 22.76
CA TRP A 148 -7.01 10.40 21.52
C TRP A 148 -5.85 11.36 21.72
N GLY A 149 -4.76 11.15 20.98
CA GLY A 149 -3.56 11.96 20.93
C GLY A 149 -2.89 11.88 19.56
N CYS A 150 -1.75 12.53 19.42
CA CYS A 150 -0.96 12.59 18.18
C CYS A 150 0.46 12.12 18.45
N LEU A 151 0.96 11.23 17.59
CA LEU A 151 2.32 10.71 17.62
C LEU A 151 3.08 11.21 16.40
N ASP A 152 4.39 11.40 16.58
CA ASP A 152 5.30 11.48 15.45
C ASP A 152 5.42 10.08 14.83
N TRP A 153 5.03 9.90 13.57
CA TRP A 153 4.99 8.58 12.94
C TRP A 153 6.38 7.98 12.67
N ARG A 154 7.44 8.80 12.66
CA ARG A 154 8.84 8.36 12.45
C ARG A 154 9.50 7.91 13.73
N THR A 155 9.18 8.54 14.86
CA THR A 155 9.81 8.29 16.16
C THR A 155 8.88 7.61 17.15
N LEU A 156 7.58 7.56 16.85
CA LEU A 156 6.48 7.08 17.71
C LEU A 156 6.36 7.82 19.05
N LYS A 157 7.02 8.97 19.20
CA LYS A 157 6.92 9.83 20.38
C LYS A 157 5.60 10.59 20.37
N GLU A 158 4.98 10.74 21.53
CA GLU A 158 3.80 11.60 21.68
C GLU A 158 4.18 13.05 21.38
N ILE A 159 3.54 13.64 20.37
CA ILE A 159 3.53 15.09 20.12
C ILE A 159 2.43 15.72 20.97
N ILE A 160 1.26 15.08 20.98
CA ILE A 160 0.10 15.48 21.77
C ILE A 160 -0.36 14.27 22.60
N PRO A 161 -0.37 14.36 23.94
CA PRO A 161 -0.79 13.25 24.80
C PRO A 161 -2.22 12.77 24.52
N CYS A 162 -2.47 11.49 24.77
CA CYS A 162 -3.80 10.88 24.64
C CYS A 162 -4.77 11.35 25.73
N LYS A 163 -5.34 12.55 25.58
CA LYS A 163 -6.29 13.16 26.54
C LYS A 163 -7.61 13.62 25.92
N TYR A 164 -7.74 13.58 24.60
CA TYR A 164 -8.90 14.10 23.88
C TYR A 164 -10.00 13.04 23.73
N ALA A 165 -11.26 13.45 23.73
CA ALA A 165 -12.39 12.52 23.62
C ALA A 165 -12.61 11.98 22.19
N SER A 166 -12.18 12.74 21.18
CA SER A 166 -12.31 12.40 19.76
C SER A 166 -11.05 12.84 19.00
N PRO A 167 -10.77 12.24 17.82
CA PRO A 167 -9.60 12.63 17.02
C PRO A 167 -9.74 14.07 16.48
N GLN A 168 -10.97 14.54 16.20
CA GLN A 168 -11.23 15.90 15.73
C GLN A 168 -10.94 16.97 16.79
N ALA A 169 -10.95 16.61 18.08
CA ALA A 169 -10.64 17.53 19.17
C ALA A 169 -9.12 17.75 19.35
N ILE A 170 -8.27 16.97 18.67
CA ILE A 170 -6.83 17.15 18.73
C ILE A 170 -6.46 18.42 17.93
N PRO A 171 -5.69 19.35 18.52
CA PRO A 171 -5.26 20.57 17.84
C PRO A 171 -4.12 20.32 16.85
N ILE A 172 -4.28 19.41 15.89
CA ILE A 172 -3.24 19.10 14.89
C ILE A 172 -2.94 20.29 13.97
N SER A 173 -3.88 21.22 13.80
CA SER A 173 -3.71 22.42 12.97
C SER A 173 -2.70 23.42 13.54
N SER A 174 -2.38 23.33 14.85
CA SER A 174 -1.37 24.16 15.49
C SER A 174 0.04 23.57 15.43
N LEU A 175 0.22 22.39 14.83
CA LEU A 175 1.52 21.71 14.72
C LEU A 175 2.31 22.09 13.45
N LYS A 176 1.94 23.20 12.79
CA LYS A 176 2.61 23.68 11.56
C LYS A 176 4.02 24.17 11.83
#